data_AF-L9ZHH8-F1
#
_entry.id   AF-L9ZHH8-F1
#
_cell.length_a   1.000
_cell.length_b   1.000
_cell.length_c   1.000
_cell.angle_alpha   90.00
_cell.angle_beta   90.00
_cell.angle_gamma   90.00
#
_symmetry.space_group_name_H-M   'P 1'
#
loop_
_entity.id
_entity.type
_entity.pdbx_description
1 polymer ?
#
loop_
_entity_poly.entity_id
_entity_poly.type
_entity_poly.pdbx_seq_one_letter_code
_entity_poly.pdbx_strand_id
1 'polypeptide(L)'
;MHGETIDAELADEIYSSCRTTVGDELRSITYFTEDDIEQLYLRSDLEQTADLIGFAEHERLGFRSQSAYRNTQLGEYQATIRMFENGYLSRVIRGPHGVWVTTDDMSMERFEELTSALESILDDFADTVAVEGDD
;
A
#
# COMPACT_ATOMS: atom_id res chain seq x y z
N MET A 1 6.22 0.90 22.66
CA MET A 1 5.47 -0.31 22.32
C MET A 1 4.93 -0.06 20.94
N HIS A 2 5.40 -0.80 19.95
CA HIS A 2 4.80 -0.78 18.62
C HIS A 2 3.43 -1.44 18.82
N GLY A 3 2.36 -0.68 18.63
CA GLY A 3 1.02 -1.27 18.60
C GLY A 3 0.98 -2.18 17.39
N GLU A 4 0.51 -3.41 17.57
CA GLU A 4 0.09 -4.25 16.44
C GLU A 4 -1.12 -3.55 15.82
N THR A 5 -0.86 -2.70 14.82
CA THR A 5 -1.85 -1.90 14.10
C THR A 5 -2.48 -2.71 12.96
N ILE A 6 -1.75 -3.70 12.47
CA ILE A 6 -2.18 -4.62 11.44
C ILE A 6 -2.28 -6.05 11.98
N ASP A 7 -3.20 -6.82 11.43
CA ASP A 7 -3.22 -8.28 11.60
C ASP A 7 -1.94 -8.91 11.02
N ALA A 8 -1.39 -9.91 11.73
CA ALA A 8 -0.13 -10.53 11.35
C ALA A 8 -0.24 -11.35 10.05
N GLU A 9 -1.39 -12.00 9.80
CA GLU A 9 -1.61 -12.76 8.58
C GLU A 9 -1.70 -11.81 7.37
N LEU A 10 -2.41 -10.69 7.52
CA LEU A 10 -2.45 -9.64 6.51
C LEU A 10 -1.06 -9.06 6.22
N ALA A 11 -0.27 -8.77 7.26
CA ALA A 11 1.08 -8.23 7.10
C ALA A 11 1.99 -9.18 6.31
N ASP A 12 1.97 -10.48 6.65
CA ASP A 12 2.75 -11.51 5.97
C ASP A 12 2.29 -11.70 4.53
N GLU A 13 0.99 -11.65 4.26
CA GLU A 13 0.44 -11.78 2.91
C GLU A 13 0.84 -10.60 2.00
N ILE A 14 0.70 -9.36 2.50
CA ILE A 14 1.15 -8.15 1.79
C ILE A 14 2.65 -8.26 1.49
N TYR A 15 3.46 -8.63 2.49
CA TYR A 15 4.91 -8.76 2.33
C TYR A 15 5.27 -9.80 1.27
N SER A 16 4.68 -11.00 1.36
CA SER A 16 4.92 -12.12 0.44
C SER A 16 4.53 -11.77 -1.00
N SER A 17 3.38 -11.13 -1.17
CA SER A 17 2.88 -10.68 -2.48
C SER A 17 3.80 -9.62 -3.10
N CYS A 18 4.18 -8.58 -2.34
CA CYS A 18 5.11 -7.56 -2.82
C CYS A 18 6.47 -8.15 -3.21
N ARG A 19 6.99 -9.10 -2.41
CA ARG A 19 8.24 -9.81 -2.73
C ARG A 19 8.14 -10.65 -3.99
N THR A 20 7.01 -11.29 -4.22
CA THR A 20 6.78 -12.13 -5.41
C THR A 20 6.71 -11.28 -6.67
N THR A 21 6.01 -10.15 -6.64
CA THR A 21 5.79 -9.31 -7.82
C THR A 21 6.99 -8.41 -8.14
N VAL A 22 7.55 -7.76 -7.12
CA VAL A 22 8.62 -6.76 -7.29
C VAL A 22 10.02 -7.41 -7.24
N GLY A 23 10.21 -8.41 -6.37
CA GLY A 23 11.50 -9.07 -6.21
C GLY A 23 12.56 -8.19 -5.51
N ASP A 24 13.73 -8.09 -6.13
CA ASP A 24 14.92 -7.41 -5.55
C ASP A 24 14.81 -5.88 -5.61
N GLU A 25 13.98 -5.35 -6.51
CA GLU A 25 13.72 -3.92 -6.68
C GLU A 25 12.88 -3.35 -5.53
N LEU A 26 12.34 -4.21 -4.64
CA LEU A 26 11.52 -3.81 -3.50
C LEU A 26 12.35 -3.10 -2.43
N ARG A 27 11.99 -1.85 -2.14
CA ARG A 27 12.70 -0.99 -1.18
C ARG A 27 12.00 -0.91 0.16
N SER A 28 10.70 -0.66 0.17
CA SER A 28 9.93 -0.59 1.42
C SER A 28 8.47 -0.96 1.20
N ILE A 29 7.83 -1.44 2.26
CA ILE A 29 6.38 -1.62 2.35
C ILE A 29 5.91 -0.90 3.61
N THR A 30 4.87 -0.10 3.48
CA THR A 30 4.23 0.56 4.61
C THR A 30 2.73 0.40 4.48
N TYR A 31 2.12 -0.20 5.48
CA TYR A 31 0.68 -0.28 5.62
C TYR A 31 0.18 0.93 6.42
N PHE A 32 -1.01 1.41 6.09
CA PHE A 32 -1.61 2.52 6.79
C PHE A 32 -3.14 2.45 6.79
N THR A 33 -3.73 3.05 7.81
CA THR A 33 -5.15 3.33 7.92
C THR A 33 -5.40 4.83 8.08
N GLU A 34 -6.64 5.23 8.30
CA GLU A 34 -6.93 6.62 8.68
C GLU A 34 -6.28 7.02 10.01
N ASP A 35 -6.02 6.07 10.91
CA ASP A 35 -5.58 6.34 12.28
C ASP A 35 -4.09 6.07 12.52
N ASP A 36 -3.51 5.10 11.81
CA ASP A 36 -2.21 4.54 12.16
C ASP A 36 -1.41 4.08 10.93
N ILE A 37 -0.10 3.90 11.09
CA ILE A 37 0.87 3.63 10.03
C ILE A 37 1.91 2.64 10.56
N GLU A 38 2.14 1.56 9.82
CA GLU A 38 3.07 0.50 10.19
C GLU A 38 4.02 0.13 9.03
N GLN A 39 5.33 0.10 9.30
CA GLN A 39 6.33 -0.31 8.33
C GLN A 39 6.52 -1.83 8.36
N LEU A 40 6.07 -2.51 7.30
CA LEU A 40 6.14 -3.97 7.20
C LEU A 40 7.50 -4.46 6.68
N TYR A 41 8.15 -3.65 5.85
CA TYR A 41 9.45 -3.99 5.28
C TYR A 41 10.27 -2.76 4.93
N LEU A 42 11.59 -2.87 5.14
CA LEU A 42 12.60 -1.94 4.67
C LEU A 42 13.83 -2.72 4.23
N ARG A 43 14.33 -2.43 3.03
CA ARG A 43 15.56 -3.04 2.52
C ARG A 43 16.76 -2.60 3.36
N SER A 44 17.68 -3.52 3.62
CA SER A 44 18.74 -3.35 4.62
C SER A 44 19.80 -2.28 4.29
N ASP A 45 19.91 -1.88 3.03
CA ASP A 45 20.78 -0.78 2.55
C ASP A 45 20.13 0.60 2.73
N LEU A 46 18.85 0.66 3.09
CA LEU A 46 18.12 1.90 3.29
C LEU A 46 18.04 2.24 4.78
N GLU A 47 18.29 3.51 5.09
CA GLU A 47 18.02 4.03 6.42
C GLU A 47 16.51 4.16 6.61
N GLN A 48 16.04 3.97 7.85
CA GLN A 48 14.64 4.15 8.23
C GLN A 48 14.31 5.64 8.11
N THR A 49 14.04 6.08 6.88
CA THR A 49 13.86 7.50 6.58
C THR A 49 12.55 7.97 7.18
N ALA A 50 12.63 9.02 7.99
CA ALA A 50 11.48 9.77 8.46
C ALA A 50 10.61 10.33 7.31
N ASP A 51 11.11 10.32 6.07
CA ASP A 51 10.42 10.76 4.86
C ASP A 51 9.12 9.97 4.59
N LEU A 52 9.09 8.65 4.75
CA LEU A 52 7.89 7.86 4.43
C LEU A 52 6.73 8.11 5.41
N ILE A 53 7.03 8.30 6.69
CA ILE A 53 6.05 8.66 7.72
C ILE A 53 5.56 10.11 7.49
N GLY A 54 6.45 11.03 7.10
CA GLY A 54 6.08 12.40 6.74
C GLY A 54 5.16 12.49 5.51
N PHE A 55 5.38 11.64 4.50
CA PHE A 55 4.44 11.48 3.39
C PHE A 55 3.10 10.96 3.89
N ALA A 56 3.13 9.94 4.74
CA ALA A 56 1.92 9.30 5.24
C ALA A 56 1.00 10.23 6.02
N GLU A 57 1.57 11.06 6.90
CA GLU A 57 0.81 12.06 7.65
C GLU A 57 0.23 13.15 6.74
N HIS A 58 0.97 13.59 5.70
CA HIS A 58 0.50 14.57 4.73
C HIS A 58 -0.57 14.00 3.78
N GLU A 59 -0.63 12.67 3.64
CA GLU A 59 -1.51 11.95 2.72
C GLU A 59 -2.86 11.53 3.31
N ARG A 60 -3.15 11.81 4.59
CA ARG A 60 -4.51 11.66 5.17
C ARG A 60 -5.59 12.43 4.37
N LEU A 61 -5.19 13.43 3.57
CA LEU A 61 -6.05 14.09 2.57
C LEU A 61 -6.38 13.22 1.34
N GLY A 62 -5.55 12.23 1.03
CA GLY A 62 -5.63 11.33 -0.12
C GLY A 62 -6.77 10.31 -0.06
N PHE A 63 -7.17 9.83 1.13
CA PHE A 63 -8.39 9.03 1.30
C PHE A 63 -9.64 9.79 0.80
N ARG A 64 -9.69 11.11 1.03
CA ARG A 64 -10.79 11.98 0.55
C ARG A 64 -10.75 12.20 -0.96
N SER A 65 -9.60 12.07 -1.61
CA SER A 65 -9.45 12.28 -3.06
C SER A 65 -10.03 11.16 -3.92
N GLN A 66 -10.26 9.94 -3.41
CA GLN A 66 -10.87 8.87 -4.22
C GLN A 66 -12.23 9.26 -4.79
N SER A 67 -13.03 10.02 -4.03
CA SER A 67 -14.34 10.48 -4.49
C SER A 67 -14.27 11.37 -5.74
N ALA A 68 -13.15 12.07 -5.96
CA ALA A 68 -12.93 12.92 -7.12
C ALA A 68 -12.65 12.14 -8.42
N TYR A 69 -12.27 10.86 -8.32
CA TYR A 69 -11.95 9.99 -9.45
C TYR A 69 -13.10 9.04 -9.85
N ARG A 70 -14.30 9.22 -9.28
CA ARG A 70 -15.49 8.44 -9.63
C ARG A 70 -16.11 8.91 -10.96
N ASN A 71 -16.78 8.00 -11.66
CA ASN A 71 -17.51 8.28 -12.90
C ASN A 71 -16.66 8.87 -14.05
N THR A 72 -15.37 8.52 -14.09
CA THR A 72 -14.51 8.91 -15.20
C THR A 72 -14.64 7.91 -16.35
N GLN A 73 -14.23 8.32 -17.56
CA GLN A 73 -14.11 7.38 -18.69
C GLN A 73 -12.96 6.37 -18.51
N LEU A 74 -12.12 6.56 -17.49
CA LEU A 74 -11.00 5.68 -17.17
C LEU A 74 -11.41 4.50 -16.27
N GLY A 75 -12.67 4.49 -15.81
CA GLY A 75 -13.17 3.46 -14.90
C GLY A 75 -12.97 3.84 -13.43
N GLU A 76 -12.90 2.82 -12.59
CA GLU A 76 -12.66 2.98 -11.15
C GLU A 76 -11.18 3.27 -10.87
N TYR A 77 -10.92 4.02 -9.80
CA TYR A 77 -9.55 4.32 -9.37
C TYR A 77 -8.92 3.06 -8.77
N GLN A 78 -7.74 2.67 -9.29
CA GLN A 78 -6.98 1.52 -8.80
C GLN A 78 -5.78 1.92 -7.93
N ALA A 79 -4.87 2.73 -8.50
CA ALA A 79 -3.64 3.14 -7.81
C ALA A 79 -3.14 4.52 -8.24
N THR A 80 -2.15 5.03 -7.49
CA THR A 80 -1.32 6.17 -7.88
C THR A 80 0.14 5.74 -7.90
N ILE A 81 0.87 6.12 -8.95
CA ILE A 81 2.32 5.96 -9.04
C ILE A 81 2.96 7.35 -9.03
N ARG A 82 3.92 7.57 -8.14
CA ARG A 82 4.78 8.76 -8.11
C ARG A 82 6.20 8.38 -8.50
N MET A 83 6.77 9.15 -9.41
CA MET A 83 8.14 8.97 -9.88
C MET A 83 9.07 9.93 -9.14
N PHE A 84 10.18 9.40 -8.66
CA PHE A 84 11.28 10.11 -8.04
C PHE A 84 12.56 9.85 -8.85
N GLU A 85 13.58 10.69 -8.68
CA GLU A 85 14.88 10.50 -9.35
C GLU A 85 15.46 9.11 -9.12
N ASN A 86 15.24 8.56 -7.92
CA ASN A 86 15.82 7.30 -7.50
C ASN A 86 14.84 6.13 -7.57
N GLY A 87 13.62 6.26 -8.09
CA GLY A 87 12.67 5.15 -8.13
C GLY A 87 11.22 5.59 -8.01
N TYR A 88 10.36 4.72 -7.49
CA TYR A 88 8.91 4.94 -7.54
C TYR A 88 8.24 4.69 -6.20
N LEU A 89 7.09 5.33 -6.00
CA LEU A 89 6.15 5.06 -4.93
C LEU A 89 4.81 4.69 -5.55
N SER A 90 4.35 3.46 -5.32
CA SER A 90 3.00 3.01 -5.64
C SER A 90 2.13 3.11 -4.39
N ARG A 91 0.87 3.53 -4.58
CA ARG A 91 -0.12 3.63 -3.52
C ARG A 91 -1.43 2.96 -3.95
N VAL A 92 -1.83 1.95 -3.19
CA VAL A 92 -3.11 1.25 -3.33
C VAL A 92 -3.93 1.49 -2.05
N ILE A 93 -5.21 1.80 -2.19
CA ILE A 93 -6.11 2.05 -1.05
C ILE A 93 -7.45 1.37 -1.34
N ARG A 94 -7.90 0.52 -0.41
CA ARG A 94 -9.21 -0.15 -0.42
C ARG A 94 -9.91 0.12 0.91
N GLY A 95 -11.07 0.79 0.86
CA GLY A 95 -11.79 1.20 2.08
C GLY A 95 -10.90 2.00 3.04
N PRO A 96 -10.80 1.61 4.34
CA PRO A 96 -9.95 2.28 5.33
C PRO A 96 -8.49 1.79 5.32
N HIS A 97 -8.12 0.89 4.40
CA HIS A 97 -6.80 0.25 4.35
C HIS A 97 -5.99 0.73 3.15
N GLY A 98 -4.70 0.97 3.34
CA GLY A 98 -3.80 1.39 2.28
C GLY A 98 -2.40 0.82 2.43
N VAL A 99 -1.72 0.68 1.29
CA VAL A 99 -0.34 0.22 1.22
C VAL A 99 0.47 1.15 0.31
N TRP A 100 1.62 1.58 0.82
CA TRP A 100 2.69 2.14 0.01
C TRP A 100 3.76 1.10 -0.25
N VAL A 101 4.18 1.04 -1.51
CA VAL A 101 5.33 0.25 -1.93
C VAL A 101 6.31 1.17 -2.62
N THR A 102 7.56 1.20 -2.16
CA THR A 102 8.64 1.87 -2.89
C THR A 102 9.52 0.85 -3.60
N THR A 103 9.98 1.24 -4.79
CA THR A 103 10.80 0.39 -5.64
C THR A 103 11.99 1.17 -6.22
N ASP A 104 13.02 0.45 -6.66
CA ASP A 104 13.93 0.94 -7.71
C ASP A 104 13.15 1.10 -9.04
N ASP A 105 13.82 1.00 -10.19
CA ASP A 105 13.12 0.95 -11.48
C ASP A 105 12.14 -0.21 -11.56
N MET A 106 11.02 -0.02 -12.26
CA MET A 106 10.04 -1.07 -12.47
C MET A 106 9.21 -0.78 -13.72
N SER A 107 8.82 -1.84 -14.45
CA SER A 107 7.95 -1.69 -15.63
C SER A 107 6.51 -1.37 -15.22
N MET A 108 5.76 -0.72 -16.12
CA MET A 108 4.33 -0.47 -15.90
C MET A 108 3.54 -1.76 -15.69
N GLU A 109 3.84 -2.82 -16.46
CA GLU A 109 3.20 -4.14 -16.31
C GLU A 109 3.36 -4.69 -14.88
N ARG A 110 4.55 -4.56 -14.29
CA ARG A 110 4.79 -4.96 -12.90
C ARG A 110 4.03 -4.08 -11.90
N PHE A 111 3.83 -2.80 -12.19
CA PHE A 111 2.98 -1.94 -11.35
C PHE A 111 1.51 -2.38 -11.40
N GLU A 112 1.01 -2.78 -12.56
CA GLU A 112 -0.34 -3.30 -12.73
C GLU A 112 -0.53 -4.63 -11.99
N GLU A 113 0.44 -5.54 -12.08
CA GLU A 113 0.46 -6.80 -11.31
C GLU A 113 0.49 -6.55 -9.81
N LEU A 114 1.37 -5.63 -9.35
CA LEU A 114 1.48 -5.28 -7.93
C LEU A 114 0.19 -4.66 -7.41
N THR A 115 -0.40 -3.77 -8.20
CA THR A 115 -1.67 -3.11 -7.86
C THR A 115 -2.77 -4.16 -7.73
N SER A 116 -2.95 -5.00 -8.74
CA SER A 116 -4.01 -6.03 -8.76
C SER A 116 -3.87 -7.00 -7.58
N ALA A 117 -2.64 -7.41 -7.25
CA ALA A 117 -2.40 -8.31 -6.13
C ALA A 117 -2.73 -7.65 -4.78
N LEU A 118 -2.34 -6.39 -4.58
CA LEU A 118 -2.65 -5.65 -3.36
C LEU A 118 -4.14 -5.32 -3.25
N GLU A 119 -4.82 -5.01 -4.36
CA GLU A 119 -6.28 -4.80 -4.36
C GLU A 119 -7.00 -6.06 -3.87
N SER A 120 -6.64 -7.24 -4.40
CA SER A 120 -7.23 -8.51 -3.99
C SER A 120 -7.05 -8.76 -2.49
N ILE A 121 -5.82 -8.64 -1.98
CA ILE A 121 -5.51 -8.91 -0.57
C ILE A 121 -6.29 -7.98 0.36
N LEU A 122 -6.35 -6.68 0.03
CA LEU A 122 -7.04 -5.72 0.88
C LEU A 122 -8.56 -5.86 0.81
N ASP A 123 -9.12 -6.25 -0.34
CA ASP A 123 -10.55 -6.55 -0.47
C ASP A 123 -10.93 -7.83 0.30
N ASP A 124 -10.15 -8.90 0.15
CA ASP A 124 -10.38 -10.18 0.86
C ASP A 124 -10.31 -10.00 2.39
N PHE A 125 -9.38 -9.17 2.88
CA PHE A 125 -9.29 -8.82 4.28
C PHE A 125 -10.51 -8.01 4.76
N ALA A 126 -10.92 -7.00 3.99
CA ALA A 126 -12.07 -6.17 4.34
C ALA A 126 -13.37 -7.00 4.42
N ASP A 127 -13.54 -7.97 3.51
CA ASP A 127 -14.66 -8.91 3.55
C ASP A 127 -14.60 -9.82 4.78
N THR A 128 -13.42 -10.31 5.16
CA THR A 128 -13.24 -11.16 6.35
C THR A 128 -13.61 -10.43 7.64
N VAL A 129 -13.12 -9.20 7.83
CA VAL A 129 -13.41 -8.39 9.02
C VAL A 129 -14.90 -8.00 9.10
N ALA A 130 -15.55 -7.76 7.96
CA ALA A 130 -16.98 -7.45 7.91
C ALA A 130 -17.86 -8.65 8.35
N VAL A 131 -17.43 -9.88 8.08
CA VAL A 131 -18.14 -11.10 8.49
C VAL A 131 -18.00 -11.36 9.99
N GLU A 132 -16.85 -11.06 10.59
CA GLU A 132 -16.61 -11.27 12.04
C GLU A 132 -17.27 -10.20 12.94
N GLY A 133 -17.62 -9.03 12.39
CA GLY A 133 -18.23 -7.92 13.14
C GLY A 133 -19.75 -7.98 13.31
N ASP A 134 -20.43 -8.97 12.73
CA ASP A 134 -21.91 -9.10 12.73
C ASP A 134 -22.44 -10.20 13.68
N ASP A 135 -21.59 -10.79 14.54
CA ASP A 135 -21.96 -11.81 15.56
C ASP A 135 -22.14 -11.22 16.98
#